data_AF-A0A1S2NA37-F1
#
_entry.id   AF-A0A1S2NA37-F1
#
_cell.length_a   1.000
_cell.length_b   1.000
_cell.length_c   1.000
_cell.angle_alpha   90.00
_cell.angle_beta   90.00
_cell.angle_gamma   90.00
#
_symmetry.space_group_name_H-M   'P 1'
#
loop_
_entity.id
_entity.type
_entity.pdbx_description
1 polymer ?
#
loop_
_entity_poly.entity_id
_entity_poly.type
_entity_poly.pdbx_seq_one_letter_code
_entity_poly.pdbx_strand_id
1 'polypeptide(L)'
;MPLRVECPPGACVCERERVLADPAADQRPLLITRQQEQKLIERIERVDSYADLRHVQNLIRKNVGSELRIAPGPNEVRTVRGILIVLEERPGLCKKLRQSVPAAVRRRLAERPEIAWAILDAHDLFGAG
;
A
#
# COMPACT_ATOMS: atom_id res chain seq x y z
N MET A 1 23.70 4.38 5.38
CA MET A 1 22.73 3.65 4.54
C MET A 1 22.78 4.24 3.13
N PRO A 2 22.95 3.44 2.06
CA PRO A 2 23.02 3.99 0.72
C PRO A 2 21.63 4.42 0.23
N LEU A 3 21.53 5.65 -0.25
CA LEU A 3 20.35 6.12 -0.98
C LEU A 3 20.22 5.29 -2.26
N ARG A 4 18.98 4.92 -2.62
CA ARG A 4 18.70 4.19 -3.86
C ARG A 4 19.31 4.92 -5.07
N VAL A 5 19.90 4.15 -5.98
CA VAL A 5 20.34 4.63 -7.30
C VAL A 5 19.20 5.42 -7.93
N GLU A 6 19.53 6.61 -8.46
CA GLU A 6 18.58 7.53 -9.05
C GLU A 6 17.60 6.83 -9.99
N CYS A 7 16.32 7.21 -9.90
CA CYS A 7 15.34 6.68 -10.84
C CYS A 7 15.60 7.33 -12.21
N PRO A 8 15.59 6.55 -13.31
CA PRO A 8 15.84 7.09 -14.63
C PRO A 8 14.84 8.22 -14.97
N PRO A 9 15.28 9.28 -15.68
CA PRO A 9 14.48 10.45 -15.98
C PRO A 9 13.19 10.04 -16.71
N GLY A 10 12.04 10.52 -16.22
CA GLY A 10 10.70 10.20 -16.76
C GLY A 10 10.03 8.94 -16.20
N ALA A 11 10.75 8.06 -15.50
CA ALA A 11 10.19 6.79 -15.01
C ALA A 11 9.56 6.87 -13.60
N CYS A 12 9.92 7.89 -12.80
CA CYS A 12 9.49 7.98 -11.40
C CYS A 12 8.95 9.37 -11.05
N VAL A 13 7.66 9.45 -10.70
CA VAL A 13 7.02 10.65 -10.12
C VAL A 13 7.24 10.73 -8.61
N CYS A 14 8.40 10.27 -8.14
CA CYS A 14 8.73 10.24 -6.73
C CYS A 14 9.17 11.59 -6.18
N GLU A 15 9.14 12.67 -6.96
CA GLU A 15 9.44 14.04 -6.51
C GLU A 15 10.72 14.12 -5.65
N ARG A 16 11.75 13.36 -6.06
CA ARG A 16 12.98 13.18 -5.29
C ARG A 16 13.63 14.51 -4.97
N GLU A 17 13.68 15.43 -5.94
CA GLU A 17 14.23 16.77 -5.72
C GLU A 17 13.43 17.54 -4.67
N ARG A 18 12.10 17.40 -4.62
CA ARG A 18 11.25 18.07 -3.62
C ARG A 18 11.52 17.56 -2.20
N VAL A 19 11.69 16.24 -2.05
CA VAL A 19 12.01 15.63 -0.75
C VAL A 19 13.45 15.92 -0.32
N LEU A 20 14.40 16.04 -1.27
CA LEU A 20 15.78 16.43 -0.95
C LEU A 20 15.89 17.93 -0.66
N ALA A 21 15.04 18.77 -1.25
CA ALA A 21 14.99 20.20 -1.01
C ALA A 21 14.36 20.55 0.35
N ASP A 22 13.49 19.68 0.88
CA ASP A 22 12.84 19.88 2.18
C ASP A 22 13.47 18.96 3.25
N PRO A 23 14.27 19.51 4.19
CA PRO A 23 14.88 18.72 5.25
C PRO A 23 13.87 18.19 6.29
N ALA A 24 12.63 18.67 6.31
CA ALA A 24 11.55 18.13 7.12
C ALA A 24 10.75 17.03 6.41
N ALA A 25 10.96 16.82 5.11
CA ALA A 25 10.25 15.80 4.36
C ALA A 25 10.70 14.39 4.74
N ASP A 26 9.74 13.46 4.75
CA ASP A 26 10.00 12.05 4.98
C ASP A 26 10.91 11.48 3.88
N GLN A 27 12.16 11.18 4.21
CA GLN A 27 13.11 10.54 3.28
C GLN A 27 12.95 9.02 3.20
N ARG A 28 12.10 8.42 4.05
CA ARG A 28 11.88 6.96 4.10
C ARG A 28 11.44 6.35 2.76
N PRO A 29 10.50 6.96 1.99
CA PRO A 29 10.17 6.48 0.66
C PRO A 29 11.37 6.43 -0.30
N LEU A 30 12.31 7.38 -0.19
CA LEU A 30 13.50 7.44 -1.06
C LEU A 30 14.48 6.29 -0.80
N LEU A 31 14.43 5.70 0.40
CA LEU A 31 15.24 4.54 0.77
C LEU A 31 14.65 3.22 0.28
N ILE A 32 13.39 3.20 -0.21
CA ILE A 32 12.73 1.98 -0.69
C ILE A 32 13.38 1.50 -1.97
N THR A 33 14.21 0.45 -1.89
CA THR A 33 14.85 -0.16 -3.06
C THR A 33 13.87 -1.03 -3.86
N ARG A 34 14.20 -1.35 -5.12
CA ARG A 34 13.41 -2.29 -5.93
C ARG A 34 13.22 -3.64 -5.23
N GLN A 35 14.23 -4.10 -4.49
CA GLN A 35 14.17 -5.36 -3.75
C GLN A 35 13.22 -5.29 -2.55
N GLN A 36 13.17 -4.17 -1.84
CA GLN A 36 12.19 -3.95 -0.76
C GLN A 36 10.77 -3.87 -1.31
N GLU A 37 10.58 -3.23 -2.47
CA GLU A 37 9.32 -3.18 -3.20
C GLU A 37 8.82 -4.60 -3.52
N GLN A 38 9.70 -5.45 -4.09
CA GLN A 38 9.38 -6.84 -4.42
C GLN A 38 9.06 -7.67 -3.17
N LYS A 39 9.87 -7.53 -2.09
CA LYS A 39 9.61 -8.21 -0.81
C LYS A 39 8.26 -7.82 -0.20
N LEU A 40 7.85 -6.56 -0.37
CA LEU A 40 6.54 -6.09 0.12
C LEU A 40 5.40 -6.74 -0.67
N ILE A 41 5.53 -6.83 -1.99
CA ILE A 41 4.54 -7.50 -2.86
C ILE A 41 4.44 -8.98 -2.49
N GLU A 42 5.57 -9.68 -2.38
CA GLU A 42 5.58 -11.08 -1.96
C GLU A 42 4.97 -11.28 -0.56
N ARG A 43 5.17 -10.31 0.35
CA ARG A 43 4.56 -10.34 1.68
C ARG A 43 3.04 -10.18 1.60
N ILE A 44 2.54 -9.29 0.73
CA ILE A 44 1.10 -9.12 0.46
C ILE A 44 0.51 -10.41 -0.14
N GLU A 45 1.21 -11.05 -1.07
CA GLU A 45 0.77 -12.31 -1.67
C GLU A 45 0.72 -13.47 -0.66
N ARG A 46 1.52 -13.40 0.42
CA ARG A 46 1.47 -14.35 1.55
C ARG A 46 0.46 -13.97 2.65
N VAL A 47 -0.31 -12.91 2.49
CA VAL A 47 -1.33 -12.53 3.48
C VAL A 47 -2.46 -13.55 3.43
N ASP A 48 -2.73 -14.16 4.57
CA ASP A 48 -3.72 -15.23 4.71
C ASP A 48 -4.90 -14.86 5.59
N SER A 49 -4.78 -13.75 6.32
CA SER A 49 -5.78 -13.29 7.28
C SER A 49 -5.91 -11.76 7.26
N TYR A 50 -7.03 -11.25 7.76
CA TYR A 50 -7.21 -9.81 7.97
C TYR A 50 -6.17 -9.23 8.93
N ALA A 51 -5.73 -9.99 9.94
CA ALA A 51 -4.69 -9.58 10.87
C ALA A 51 -3.34 -9.37 10.17
N ASP A 52 -2.96 -10.27 9.26
CA ASP A 52 -1.75 -10.12 8.44
C ASP A 52 -1.83 -8.91 7.53
N LEU A 53 -3.00 -8.64 6.94
CA LEU A 53 -3.24 -7.46 6.12
C LEU A 53 -3.02 -6.17 6.94
N ARG A 54 -3.56 -6.12 8.16
CA ARG A 54 -3.33 -4.99 9.10
C ARG A 54 -1.86 -4.86 9.48
N HIS A 55 -1.16 -5.97 9.67
CA HIS A 55 0.27 -5.95 9.93
C HIS A 55 1.05 -5.36 8.75
N VAL A 56 0.70 -5.73 7.52
CA VAL A 56 1.29 -5.15 6.31
C VAL A 56 0.99 -3.66 6.19
N GLN A 57 -0.24 -3.21 6.45
CA GLN A 57 -0.58 -1.77 6.47
C GLN A 57 0.33 -1.00 7.45
N ASN A 58 0.55 -1.54 8.66
CA ASN A 58 1.42 -0.91 9.64
C ASN A 58 2.90 -0.91 9.21
N LEU A 59 3.37 -2.00 8.59
CA LEU A 59 4.72 -2.07 8.03
C LEU A 59 4.93 -1.05 6.90
N ILE A 60 3.94 -0.85 6.03
CA ILE A 60 3.99 0.17 4.98
C ILE A 60 4.06 1.55 5.61
N ARG A 61 3.20 1.85 6.59
CA ARG A 61 3.23 3.13 7.32
C ARG A 61 4.57 3.37 8.01
N LYS A 62 5.18 2.34 8.60
CA LYS A 62 6.46 2.46 9.31
C LYS A 62 7.66 2.58 8.38
N ASN A 63 7.75 1.72 7.37
CA ASN A 63 8.92 1.62 6.48
C ASN A 63 8.86 2.60 5.30
N VAL A 64 7.68 2.77 4.72
CA VAL A 64 7.45 3.65 3.57
C VAL A 64 7.00 5.02 4.03
N GLY A 65 6.21 5.13 5.11
CA GLY A 65 5.61 6.40 5.53
C GLY A 65 4.26 6.69 4.85
N SER A 66 3.80 5.81 3.95
CA SER A 66 2.49 5.91 3.31
C SER A 66 1.45 5.06 4.02
N GLU A 67 0.20 5.45 3.93
CA GLU A 67 -0.91 4.72 4.53
C GLU A 67 -1.68 3.93 3.46
N LEU A 68 -1.88 2.64 3.69
CA LEU A 68 -2.65 1.80 2.79
C LEU A 68 -4.10 1.77 3.28
N ARG A 69 -4.96 2.51 2.59
CA ARG A 69 -6.40 2.58 2.88
C ARG A 69 -7.12 1.43 2.18
N ILE A 70 -7.81 0.63 2.98
CA ILE A 70 -8.64 -0.49 2.54
C ILE A 70 -9.99 -0.30 3.21
N ALA A 71 -11.03 -0.05 2.42
CA ALA A 71 -12.37 0.18 2.92
C ALA A 71 -13.39 -0.42 1.95
N PRO A 72 -14.55 -0.90 2.42
CA PRO A 72 -15.65 -1.23 1.52
C PRO A 72 -16.13 0.04 0.82
N GLY A 73 -16.38 -0.08 -0.48
CA GLY A 73 -16.92 1.00 -1.29
C GLY A 73 -18.39 1.26 -0.97
N PRO A 74 -18.89 2.46 -1.27
CA PRO A 74 -20.25 2.88 -0.93
C PRO A 74 -21.34 2.12 -1.72
N ASN A 75 -20.96 1.44 -2.81
CA ASN A 75 -21.89 0.60 -3.56
C ASN A 75 -21.97 -0.75 -2.84
N GLU A 76 -23.19 -1.14 -2.48
CA GLU A 76 -23.64 -2.30 -1.68
C GLU A 76 -23.26 -3.70 -2.21
N VAL A 77 -22.12 -3.82 -2.90
CA VAL A 77 -21.57 -5.08 -3.37
C VAL A 77 -20.58 -5.60 -2.33
N ARG A 78 -21.04 -6.57 -1.54
CA ARG A 78 -20.22 -7.41 -0.64
C ARG A 78 -19.28 -8.34 -1.44
N THR A 79 -18.47 -7.78 -2.32
CA THR A 79 -17.55 -8.53 -3.18
C THR A 79 -16.20 -7.85 -3.21
N VAL A 80 -15.16 -8.59 -3.61
CA VAL A 80 -13.78 -8.07 -3.75
C VAL A 80 -13.72 -6.80 -4.60
N ARG A 81 -14.58 -6.67 -5.62
CA ARG A 81 -14.67 -5.49 -6.48
C ARG A 81 -15.24 -4.26 -5.79
N GLY A 82 -16.02 -4.46 -4.72
CA GLY A 82 -16.55 -3.38 -3.90
C GLY A 82 -15.50 -2.78 -2.97
N ILE A 83 -14.36 -3.45 -2.70
CA ILE A 83 -13.37 -2.96 -1.74
C ILE A 83 -12.45 -1.92 -2.41
N LEU A 84 -12.47 -0.71 -1.88
CA LEU A 84 -11.58 0.38 -2.24
C LEU A 84 -10.22 0.16 -1.58
N ILE A 85 -9.20 -0.03 -2.42
CA ILE A 85 -7.81 -0.22 -2.00
C ILE A 85 -6.98 0.88 -2.65
N VAL A 86 -6.49 1.80 -1.82
CA VAL A 86 -5.73 2.97 -2.25
C VAL A 86 -4.53 3.14 -1.33
N LEU A 87 -3.35 3.32 -1.92
CA LEU A 87 -2.15 3.70 -1.18
C LEU A 87 -2.03 5.23 -1.21
N GLU A 88 -2.08 5.87 -0.05
CA GLU A 88 -1.98 7.32 0.09
C GLU A 88 -0.67 7.82 -0.54
N GLU A 89 -0.82 8.76 -1.46
CA GLU A 89 0.29 9.30 -2.23
C GLU A 89 1.14 10.22 -1.36
N ARG A 90 2.46 10.02 -1.40
CA ARG A 90 3.40 10.88 -0.70
C ARG A 90 4.57 11.30 -1.58
N PRO A 91 5.14 12.49 -1.34
CA PRO A 91 6.40 12.88 -1.95
C PRO A 91 7.47 11.83 -1.61
N GLY A 92 8.28 11.41 -2.58
CA GLY A 92 9.25 10.32 -2.42
C GLY A 92 8.76 8.95 -2.91
N LEU A 93 7.45 8.76 -3.05
CA LEU A 93 6.85 7.45 -3.34
C LEU A 93 6.89 7.10 -4.84
N CYS A 94 7.43 5.93 -5.19
CA CYS A 94 7.46 5.47 -6.58
C CYS A 94 6.04 5.20 -7.13
N LYS A 95 5.76 5.62 -8.38
CA LYS A 95 4.50 5.31 -9.09
C LYS A 95 4.24 3.81 -9.15
N LYS A 96 5.31 3.02 -9.35
CA LYS A 96 5.23 1.57 -9.42
C LYS A 96 4.69 0.98 -8.13
N LEU A 97 5.19 1.41 -6.98
CA LEU A 97 4.71 0.97 -5.66
C LEU A 97 3.24 1.36 -5.43
N ARG A 98 2.83 2.58 -5.82
CA ARG A 98 1.43 3.06 -5.77
C ARG A 98 0.45 2.18 -6.54
N GLN A 99 0.88 1.59 -7.64
CA GLN A 99 0.03 0.72 -8.45
C GLN A 99 0.15 -0.76 -8.06
N SER A 100 1.37 -1.20 -7.74
CA SER A 100 1.68 -2.61 -7.49
C SER A 100 1.14 -3.08 -6.14
N VAL A 101 1.17 -2.24 -5.11
CA VAL A 101 0.63 -2.60 -3.78
C VAL A 101 -0.88 -2.82 -3.83
N PRO A 102 -1.71 -1.86 -4.31
CA PRO A 102 -3.15 -2.09 -4.45
C PRO A 102 -3.47 -3.26 -5.39
N ALA A 103 -2.71 -3.45 -6.48
CA ALA A 103 -2.91 -4.55 -7.39
C ALA A 103 -2.64 -5.92 -6.74
N ALA A 104 -1.55 -6.04 -5.96
CA ALA A 104 -1.22 -7.26 -5.23
C ALA A 104 -2.29 -7.59 -4.17
N VAL A 105 -2.75 -6.59 -3.42
CA VAL A 105 -3.84 -6.79 -2.44
C VAL A 105 -5.13 -7.22 -3.15
N ARG A 106 -5.52 -6.56 -4.24
CA ARG A 106 -6.70 -6.95 -5.04
C ARG A 106 -6.61 -8.38 -5.53
N ARG A 107 -5.46 -8.78 -6.08
CA ARG A 107 -5.22 -10.16 -6.51
C ARG A 107 -5.36 -11.13 -5.34
N ARG A 108 -4.79 -10.79 -4.19
CA ARG A 108 -4.87 -11.67 -3.02
C ARG A 108 -6.29 -11.80 -2.48
N LEU A 109 -7.07 -10.73 -2.43
CA LEU A 109 -8.48 -10.78 -2.05
C LEU A 109 -9.32 -11.57 -3.06
N ALA A 110 -8.96 -11.55 -4.35
CA ALA A 110 -9.63 -12.36 -5.37
C ALA A 110 -9.31 -13.86 -5.22
N GLU A 111 -8.09 -14.21 -4.83
CA GLU A 111 -7.68 -15.59 -4.53
C GLU A 111 -8.25 -16.08 -3.18
N ARG A 112 -8.35 -15.19 -2.18
CA ARG A 112 -8.82 -15.47 -0.83
C ARG A 112 -9.97 -14.55 -0.44
N PRO A 113 -11.20 -14.87 -0.88
CA PRO A 113 -12.36 -14.05 -0.56
C PRO A 113 -12.65 -14.01 0.94
N GLU A 114 -12.17 -14.97 1.74
CA GLU A 114 -12.32 -14.98 3.21
C GLU A 114 -11.77 -13.70 3.86
N ILE A 115 -10.68 -13.16 3.32
CA ILE A 115 -10.08 -11.90 3.79
C ILE A 115 -11.00 -10.73 3.43
N ALA A 116 -11.61 -10.74 2.25
CA ALA A 116 -12.57 -9.73 1.84
C ALA A 116 -13.82 -9.73 2.73
N TRP A 117 -14.32 -10.91 3.07
CA TRP A 117 -15.42 -11.07 4.04
C TRP A 117 -15.03 -10.54 5.43
N ALA A 118 -13.83 -10.86 5.91
CA ALA A 118 -13.35 -10.35 7.20
C ALA A 118 -13.17 -8.81 7.21
N ILE A 119 -12.77 -8.21 6.09
CA ILE A 119 -12.73 -6.74 5.95
C ILE A 119 -14.14 -6.17 6.02
N LEU A 120 -15.09 -6.76 5.28
CA LEU A 120 -16.48 -6.31 5.27
C LEU A 120 -17.09 -6.41 6.66
N ASP A 121 -16.93 -7.56 7.33
CA ASP A 121 -17.42 -7.82 8.68
C ASP A 121 -16.82 -6.84 9.70
N ALA A 122 -15.49 -6.63 9.67
CA ALA A 122 -14.84 -5.66 10.53
C ALA A 122 -15.37 -4.24 10.30
N HIS A 123 -15.62 -3.83 9.05
CA HIS A 123 -16.16 -2.50 8.76
C HIS A 123 -17.67 -2.37 9.02
N ASP A 124 -18.46 -3.43 8.88
CA ASP A 124 -19.89 -3.46 9.21
C ASP A 124 -20.09 -3.27 10.73
N LEU A 125 -19.24 -3.93 11.53
CA LEU A 125 -19.18 -3.76 12.98
C LEU A 125 -18.79 -2.33 13.43
N PHE A 126 -18.06 -1.58 12.61
CA PHE A 126 -17.71 -0.17 12.89
C PHE A 126 -18.58 0.85 12.14
N GLY A 127 -19.39 0.41 11.17
CA GLY A 127 -20.21 1.26 10.29
C GLY A 127 -21.67 1.40 10.72
N ALA A 128 -22.13 0.59 11.69
CA ALA A 128 -23.47 0.64 12.26
C ALA A 128 -23.63 1.66 13.43
N GLY A 129 -22.90 2.78 13.39
CA GLY A 129 -22.94 3.85 14.40
C GLY A 129 -23.54 5.15 13.87
#